data_AF-A0A7J2YEH8-F1
#
_entry.id   AF-A0A7J2YEH8-F1
#
_cell.length_a   1.000
_cell.length_b   1.000
_cell.length_c   1.000
_cell.angle_alpha   90.00
_cell.angle_beta   90.00
_cell.angle_gamma   90.00
#
_symmetry.space_group_name_H-M   'P 1'
#
loop_
_entity.id
_entity.type
_entity.pdbx_description
1 polymer ?
#
loop_
_entity_poly.entity_id
_entity_poly.type
_entity_poly.pdbx_seq_one_letter_code
_entity_poly.pdbx_strand_id
1 'polypeptide(L)'
;MSSVLIDEITVALNSIKETSNVDQSLVNNLDGLANVFKESQEKWLTSRNTKVSIFFYYAARNAALVVSRMKERFLSSHEPDKNPQIAEESLQIVGLIRELLDLTQNEKPDEGTTKLIIERVKQLRTAAGNAKLLQPQEKELEDIDKLLNYLSRLRK
;
A
#
# COMPACT_ATOMS: atom_id res chain seq x y z
N MET A 1 1.98 14.69 7.27
CA MET A 1 1.00 13.85 8.01
C MET A 1 1.23 12.38 7.72
N SER A 2 1.30 11.96 6.45
CA SER A 2 1.49 10.58 6.02
C SER A 2 2.82 9.93 6.48
N SER A 3 3.94 10.68 6.54
CA SER A 3 5.22 10.18 7.06
C SER A 3 5.16 9.79 8.55
N VAL A 4 4.50 10.61 9.36
CA VAL A 4 4.36 10.37 10.82
C VAL A 4 3.63 9.06 11.06
N LEU A 5 2.59 8.80 10.26
CA LEU A 5 1.80 7.59 10.36
C LEU A 5 2.61 6.32 10.02
N ILE A 6 3.56 6.39 9.07
CA ILE A 6 4.49 5.28 8.81
C ILE A 6 5.46 5.08 9.98
N ASP A 7 5.96 6.17 10.59
CA ASP A 7 6.84 6.08 11.76
C ASP A 7 6.11 5.40 12.93
N GLU A 8 4.87 5.78 13.20
CA GLU A 8 4.03 5.16 14.23
C GLU A 8 3.75 3.68 13.96
N ILE A 9 3.45 3.30 12.71
CA ILE A 9 3.32 1.89 12.31
C ILE A 9 4.63 1.15 12.57
N THR A 10 5.78 1.73 12.21
CA THR A 10 7.08 1.10 12.41
C THR A 10 7.37 0.85 13.89
N VAL A 11 7.09 1.83 14.75
CA VAL A 11 7.23 1.70 16.20
C VAL A 11 6.31 0.60 16.75
N ALA A 12 5.04 0.59 16.35
CA ALA A 12 4.08 -0.42 16.79
C ALA A 12 4.48 -1.84 16.35
N LEU A 13 4.96 -2.02 15.12
CA LEU A 13 5.44 -3.31 14.63
C LEU A 13 6.66 -3.82 15.42
N ASN A 14 7.61 -2.94 15.76
CA ASN A 14 8.74 -3.32 16.62
C ASN A 14 8.27 -3.73 18.02
N SER A 15 7.31 -3.01 18.60
CA SER A 15 6.73 -3.38 19.90
C SER A 15 6.01 -4.73 19.87
N ILE A 16 5.28 -5.04 18.79
CA ILE A 16 4.61 -6.34 18.62
C ILE A 16 5.62 -7.48 18.52
N LYS A 17 6.76 -7.28 17.87
CA LYS A 17 7.82 -8.30 17.82
C LYS A 17 8.31 -8.70 19.20
N GLU A 18 8.37 -7.73 20.12
CA GLU A 18 8.88 -7.96 21.47
C GLU A 18 7.79 -8.49 22.41
N THR A 19 6.56 -8.00 22.28
CA THR A 19 5.49 -8.24 23.27
C THR A 19 4.40 -9.20 22.79
N SER A 20 4.36 -9.52 21.50
CA SER A 20 3.28 -10.26 20.81
C SER A 20 1.89 -9.60 20.89
N ASN A 21 1.77 -8.42 21.50
CA ASN A 21 0.51 -7.73 21.74
C ASN A 21 0.21 -6.74 20.63
N VAL A 22 -0.91 -6.95 19.93
CA VAL A 22 -1.39 -6.01 18.90
C VAL A 22 -2.23 -4.94 19.56
N ASP A 23 -1.81 -3.69 19.39
CA ASP A 23 -2.59 -2.52 19.81
C ASP A 23 -3.60 -2.13 18.71
N GLN A 24 -4.80 -1.74 19.12
CA GLN A 24 -5.83 -1.16 18.26
C GLN A 24 -5.31 0.09 17.52
N SER A 25 -4.36 0.82 18.10
CA SER A 25 -3.72 1.97 17.44
C SER A 25 -3.03 1.56 16.12
N LEU A 26 -2.37 0.41 16.06
CA LEU A 26 -1.77 -0.10 14.81
C LEU A 26 -2.84 -0.33 13.74
N VAL A 27 -3.95 -0.97 14.11
CA VAL A 27 -5.05 -1.27 13.17
C VAL A 27 -5.61 0.02 12.59
N ASN A 28 -5.80 1.04 13.44
CA ASN A 28 -6.31 2.35 13.02
C ASN A 28 -5.29 3.06 12.11
N ASN A 29 -4.00 2.98 12.43
CA ASN A 29 -2.95 3.58 11.62
C ASN A 29 -2.85 2.89 10.25
N LEU A 30 -2.91 1.55 10.19
CA LEU A 30 -2.95 0.82 8.91
C LEU A 30 -4.19 1.20 8.08
N ASP A 31 -5.34 1.39 8.70
CA ASP A 31 -6.54 1.88 8.01
C ASP A 31 -6.35 3.30 7.45
N GLY A 32 -5.80 4.20 8.27
CA GLY A 32 -5.43 5.55 7.85
C GLY A 32 -4.48 5.55 6.65
N LEU A 33 -3.44 4.71 6.68
CA LEU A 33 -2.49 4.59 5.56
C LEU A 33 -3.17 4.06 4.29
N ALA A 34 -4.04 3.05 4.41
CA ALA A 34 -4.78 2.54 3.27
C ALA A 34 -5.69 3.61 2.65
N ASN A 35 -6.32 4.44 3.48
CA ASN A 35 -7.17 5.55 3.03
C ASN A 35 -6.35 6.64 2.34
N VAL A 36 -5.16 6.99 2.84
CA VAL A 36 -4.24 7.91 2.15
C VAL A 36 -3.89 7.42 0.74
N PHE A 37 -3.67 6.11 0.55
CA PHE A 37 -3.45 5.56 -0.78
C PHE A 37 -4.71 5.56 -1.65
N LYS A 38 -5.91 5.39 -1.09
CA LYS A 38 -7.16 5.53 -1.84
C LYS A 38 -7.39 6.96 -2.31
N GLU A 39 -7.13 7.96 -1.47
CA GLU A 39 -7.17 9.38 -1.87
C GLU A 39 -6.17 9.67 -3.00
N SER A 40 -4.97 9.09 -2.91
CA SER A 40 -3.96 9.16 -3.97
C SER A 40 -4.48 8.53 -5.29
N GLN A 41 -5.15 7.38 -5.23
CA GLN A 41 -5.78 6.77 -6.40
C GLN A 41 -6.79 7.72 -7.08
N GLU A 42 -7.68 8.34 -6.31
CA GLU A 42 -8.69 9.28 -6.82
C GLU A 42 -8.06 10.51 -7.46
N LYS A 43 -7.02 11.08 -6.82
CA LYS A 43 -6.21 12.17 -7.37
C LYS A 43 -5.66 11.81 -8.75
N TRP A 44 -5.12 10.61 -8.92
CA TRP A 44 -4.51 10.19 -10.19
C TRP A 44 -5.54 9.83 -11.27
N LEU A 45 -6.74 9.37 -10.90
CA LEU A 45 -7.84 9.16 -11.86
C LEU A 45 -8.46 10.46 -12.39
N THR A 46 -8.32 11.57 -11.67
CA THR A 46 -8.86 12.89 -12.06
C THR A 46 -7.81 13.81 -12.68
N SER A 47 -6.56 13.35 -12.76
CA SER A 47 -5.42 14.05 -13.33
C SER A 47 -5.55 14.27 -14.85
N ARG A 48 -5.09 15.42 -15.33
CA ARG A 48 -5.06 15.77 -16.77
C ARG A 48 -3.96 15.05 -17.55
N ASN A 49 -2.87 14.59 -16.91
CA ASN A 49 -1.78 13.88 -17.59
C ASN A 49 -2.03 12.38 -17.56
N THR A 50 -2.84 11.91 -18.49
CA THR A 50 -3.50 10.62 -18.35
C THR A 50 -2.61 9.41 -18.58
N LYS A 51 -1.59 9.54 -19.45
CA LYS A 51 -0.64 8.45 -19.77
C LYS A 51 0.25 8.08 -18.60
N VAL A 52 0.73 9.08 -17.84
CA VAL A 52 1.62 8.84 -16.71
C VAL A 52 0.83 8.53 -15.44
N SER A 53 -0.32 9.18 -15.24
CA SER A 53 -1.12 9.04 -14.01
C SER A 53 -1.62 7.62 -13.76
N ILE A 54 -1.76 6.80 -14.80
CA ILE A 54 -2.15 5.39 -14.62
C ILE A 54 -1.13 4.58 -13.82
N PHE A 55 0.17 4.87 -13.97
CA PHE A 55 1.21 4.17 -13.23
C PHE A 55 1.22 4.58 -11.76
N PHE A 56 0.94 5.85 -11.48
CA PHE A 56 0.79 6.37 -10.12
C PHE A 56 -0.47 5.83 -9.44
N TYR A 57 -1.59 5.76 -10.17
CA TYR A 57 -2.80 5.07 -9.70
C TYR A 57 -2.48 3.61 -9.35
N TYR A 58 -1.82 2.90 -10.26
CA TYR A 58 -1.46 1.50 -10.05
C TYR A 58 -0.57 1.32 -8.82
N ALA A 59 0.40 2.22 -8.63
CA ALA A 59 1.27 2.22 -7.46
C ALA A 59 0.50 2.41 -6.14
N ALA A 60 -0.35 3.43 -6.08
CA ALA A 60 -1.17 3.71 -4.91
C ALA A 60 -2.12 2.55 -4.61
N ARG A 61 -2.74 1.95 -5.64
CA ARG A 61 -3.60 0.76 -5.50
C ARG A 61 -2.86 -0.43 -4.91
N ASN A 62 -1.67 -0.75 -5.43
CA ASN A 62 -0.87 -1.87 -4.94
C ASN A 62 -0.47 -1.68 -3.47
N ALA A 63 -0.05 -0.47 -3.10
CA ALA A 63 0.27 -0.16 -1.71
C ALA A 63 -0.96 -0.27 -0.80
N ALA A 64 -2.12 0.25 -1.22
CA ALA A 64 -3.37 0.13 -0.47
C ALA A 64 -3.76 -1.33 -0.21
N LEU A 65 -3.63 -2.21 -1.21
CA LEU A 65 -3.96 -3.63 -1.09
C LEU A 65 -3.05 -4.34 -0.09
N VAL A 66 -1.74 -4.09 -0.17
CA VAL A 66 -0.75 -4.66 0.74
C VAL A 66 -0.97 -4.19 2.18
N VAL A 67 -1.17 -2.89 2.39
CA VAL A 67 -1.49 -2.32 3.72
C VAL A 67 -2.78 -2.91 4.27
N SER A 68 -3.82 -3.03 3.43
CA SER A 68 -5.08 -3.66 3.84
C SER A 68 -4.87 -5.13 4.23
N ARG A 69 -3.96 -5.84 3.54
CA ARG A 69 -3.65 -7.24 3.86
C ARG A 69 -2.90 -7.36 5.18
N MET A 70 -1.98 -6.44 5.45
CA MET A 70 -1.30 -6.36 6.75
C MET A 70 -2.32 -6.22 7.88
N LYS A 71 -3.26 -5.28 7.73
CA LYS A 71 -4.35 -5.07 8.71
C LYS A 71 -5.17 -6.34 8.93
N GLU A 72 -5.63 -6.97 7.85
CA GLU A 72 -6.41 -8.22 7.94
C GLU A 72 -5.67 -9.33 8.68
N ARG A 73 -4.35 -9.45 8.50
CA ARG A 73 -3.55 -10.47 9.19
C ARG A 73 -3.48 -10.24 10.69
N PHE A 74 -3.30 -8.99 11.13
CA PHE A 74 -3.33 -8.66 12.56
C PHE A 74 -4.73 -8.81 13.18
N LEU A 75 -5.79 -8.57 12.41
CA LEU A 75 -7.17 -8.78 12.89
C LEU A 75 -7.57 -10.26 12.93
N SER A 76 -6.98 -11.11 12.08
CA SER A 76 -7.31 -12.52 11.97
C SER A 76 -6.39 -13.45 12.75
N SER A 77 -5.28 -12.95 13.31
CA SER A 77 -4.44 -13.73 14.22
C SER A 77 -5.14 -13.89 15.57
N HIS A 78 -5.89 -14.98 15.70
CA HIS A 78 -6.49 -15.41 16.96
C HIS A 78 -5.43 -15.98 17.94
N GLU A 79 -4.21 -16.21 17.43
CA GLU A 79 -3.07 -16.75 18.18
C GLU A 79 -2.01 -15.64 18.37
N PRO A 80 -1.78 -15.17 19.61
CA PRO A 80 -0.77 -14.15 19.92
C PRO A 80 0.62 -14.50 19.39
N ASP A 81 0.98 -15.79 19.38
CA ASP A 81 2.30 -16.28 18.96
C ASP A 81 2.60 -16.03 17.48
N LYS A 82 1.58 -15.76 16.65
CA LYS A 82 1.74 -15.43 15.23
C LYS A 82 2.01 -13.94 15.00
N ASN A 83 1.70 -13.08 15.97
CA ASN A 83 1.84 -11.62 15.83
C ASN A 83 3.29 -11.17 15.61
N PRO A 84 4.31 -11.69 16.32
CA PRO A 84 5.71 -11.33 16.05
C PRO A 84 6.14 -11.66 14.63
N GLN A 85 5.72 -12.81 14.09
CA GLN A 85 6.02 -13.17 12.71
C GLN A 85 5.33 -12.22 11.71
N ILE A 86 4.05 -11.91 11.92
CA ILE A 86 3.32 -10.96 11.06
C ILE A 86 4.00 -9.58 11.11
N ALA A 87 4.50 -9.16 12.27
CA ALA A 87 5.19 -7.89 12.44
C ALA A 87 6.57 -7.86 11.74
N GLU A 88 7.35 -8.94 11.83
CA GLU A 88 8.61 -9.08 11.09
C GLU A 88 8.38 -9.02 9.58
N GLU A 89 7.43 -9.80 9.07
CA GLU A 89 7.06 -9.83 7.65
C GLU A 89 6.55 -8.46 7.18
N SER A 90 5.83 -7.73 8.03
CA SER A 90 5.34 -6.38 7.75
C SER A 90 6.46 -5.36 7.68
N LEU A 91 7.43 -5.39 8.60
CA LEU A 91 8.55 -4.43 8.64
C LEU A 91 9.40 -4.45 7.37
N GLN A 92 9.55 -5.61 6.73
CA GLN A 92 10.27 -5.76 5.46
C GLN A 92 9.63 -4.94 4.32
N ILE A 93 8.36 -4.58 4.45
CA ILE A 93 7.58 -3.91 3.41
C ILE A 93 7.37 -2.42 3.70
N VAL A 94 7.37 -2.02 4.97
CA VAL A 94 7.07 -0.63 5.38
C VAL A 94 7.99 0.39 4.67
N GLY A 95 9.26 0.06 4.45
CA GLY A 95 10.18 0.91 3.68
C GLY A 95 9.71 1.14 2.24
N LEU A 96 9.30 0.07 1.53
CA LEU A 96 8.78 0.16 0.17
C LEU A 96 7.45 0.93 0.10
N ILE A 97 6.60 0.79 1.13
CA ILE A 97 5.36 1.55 1.25
C ILE A 97 5.66 3.05 1.40
N ARG A 98 6.66 3.42 2.21
CA ARG A 98 7.09 4.82 2.34
C ARG A 98 7.56 5.40 1.01
N GLU A 99 8.44 4.68 0.31
CA GLU A 99 8.95 5.15 -0.98
C GLU A 99 7.81 5.37 -1.99
N LEU A 100 6.85 4.43 -2.07
CA LEU A 100 5.69 4.57 -2.96
C LEU A 100 4.75 5.70 -2.53
N LEU A 101 4.60 5.93 -1.23
CA LEU A 101 3.83 7.06 -0.72
C LEU A 101 4.44 8.40 -1.14
N ASP A 102 5.76 8.54 -0.97
CA ASP A 102 6.47 9.75 -1.36
C ASP A 102 6.37 10.01 -2.87
N LEU A 103 6.58 8.96 -3.69
CA LEU A 103 6.44 9.02 -5.14
C LEU A 103 5.02 9.42 -5.56
N THR A 104 4.00 8.84 -4.93
CA THR A 104 2.61 9.08 -5.33
C THR A 104 2.01 10.38 -4.77
N GLN A 105 2.60 10.99 -3.74
CA GLN A 105 2.13 12.26 -3.19
C GLN A 105 2.86 13.48 -3.76
N ASN A 106 4.19 13.39 -3.93
CA ASN A 106 5.04 14.58 -4.12
C ASN A 106 5.50 14.82 -5.55
N GLU A 107 5.46 13.82 -6.44
CA GLU A 107 6.09 13.96 -7.75
C GLU A 107 5.17 14.51 -8.85
N LYS A 108 5.76 15.34 -9.71
CA LYS A 108 5.15 15.68 -10.99
C LYS A 108 5.28 14.47 -11.91
N PRO A 109 4.19 14.02 -12.54
CA PRO A 109 4.23 12.84 -13.39
C PRO A 109 5.12 13.08 -14.62
N ASP A 110 6.29 12.43 -14.66
CA ASP A 110 7.16 12.34 -15.83
C ASP A 110 7.58 10.88 -16.14
N GLU A 111 8.26 10.68 -17.27
CA GLU A 111 8.69 9.35 -17.73
C GLU A 111 9.77 8.70 -16.84
N GLY A 112 10.63 9.51 -16.22
CA GLY A 112 11.65 9.04 -15.29
C GLY A 112 11.02 8.48 -14.02
N THR A 113 10.12 9.24 -13.42
CA THR A 113 9.33 8.80 -12.26
C THR A 113 8.50 7.57 -12.58
N THR A 114 7.95 7.49 -13.79
CA THR A 114 7.15 6.32 -14.23
C THR A 114 7.96 5.03 -14.14
N LYS A 115 9.21 5.03 -14.63
CA LYS A 115 10.09 3.86 -14.58
C LYS A 115 10.39 3.46 -13.14
N LEU A 116 10.71 4.45 -12.29
CA LEU A 116 10.98 4.24 -10.88
C LEU A 116 9.75 3.64 -10.16
N ILE A 117 8.56 4.18 -10.40
CA ILE A 117 7.30 3.65 -9.85
C ILE A 117 7.10 2.19 -10.25
N ILE A 118 7.27 1.85 -11.53
CA ILE A 118 7.09 0.46 -12.00
C ILE A 118 8.06 -0.47 -11.27
N GLU A 119 9.31 -0.05 -11.10
CA GLU A 119 10.32 -0.83 -10.37
C GLU A 119 9.93 -1.00 -8.89
N ARG A 120 9.53 0.07 -8.21
CA ARG A 120 9.11 0.02 -6.80
C ARG A 120 7.87 -0.82 -6.58
N VAL A 121 6.90 -0.77 -7.49
CA VAL A 121 5.72 -1.65 -7.42
C VAL A 121 6.11 -3.12 -7.60
N LYS A 122 7.04 -3.43 -8.51
CA LYS A 122 7.55 -4.81 -8.66
C LYS A 122 8.23 -5.28 -7.38
N GLN A 123 9.09 -4.45 -6.78
CA GLN A 123 9.75 -4.76 -5.51
C GLN A 123 8.73 -4.96 -4.38
N LEU A 124 7.74 -4.08 -4.27
CA LEU A 124 6.64 -4.21 -3.31
C LEU A 124 5.90 -5.54 -3.48
N ARG A 125 5.47 -5.88 -4.70
CA ARG A 125 4.72 -7.13 -4.95
C ARG A 125 5.56 -8.37 -4.68
N THR A 126 6.85 -8.36 -5.02
CA THR A 126 7.76 -9.48 -4.72
C THR A 126 7.93 -9.66 -3.21
N ALA A 127 8.21 -8.57 -2.48
CA ALA A 127 8.34 -8.61 -1.02
C ALA A 127 7.02 -9.06 -0.36
N ALA A 128 5.88 -8.52 -0.82
CA ALA A 128 4.56 -8.91 -0.34
C ALA A 128 4.23 -10.37 -0.64
N GLY A 129 4.65 -10.91 -1.78
CA GLY A 129 4.52 -12.34 -2.10
C GLY A 129 5.26 -13.21 -1.11
N ASN A 130 6.52 -12.89 -0.84
CA ASN A 130 7.35 -13.62 0.12
C ASN A 130 6.80 -13.52 1.56
N ALA A 131 6.24 -12.37 1.91
CA ALA A 131 5.67 -12.09 3.22
C ALA A 131 4.20 -12.51 3.36
N LYS A 132 3.59 -13.19 2.39
CA LYS A 132 2.14 -13.55 2.41
C LYS A 132 1.20 -12.34 2.60
N LEU A 133 1.61 -11.19 2.08
CA LEU A 133 0.90 -9.90 2.13
C LEU A 133 0.25 -9.52 0.79
N LEU A 134 0.19 -10.44 -0.17
CA LEU A 134 -0.68 -10.30 -1.33
C LEU A 134 -2.14 -10.57 -0.95
N GLN A 135 -3.04 -9.81 -1.55
CA GLN A 135 -4.48 -10.00 -1.41
C GLN A 135 -4.96 -11.22 -2.21
N PRO A 136 -6.08 -11.86 -1.83
CA PRO A 136 -6.76 -12.84 -2.66
C PRO A 136 -7.14 -12.27 -4.02
N GLN A 137 -7.31 -13.15 -5.01
CA GLN A 137 -7.56 -12.73 -6.40
C GLN A 137 -8.83 -11.88 -6.52
N GLU A 138 -9.88 -12.19 -5.76
CA GLU A 138 -11.15 -11.46 -5.80
C GLU A 138 -10.95 -9.98 -5.44
N LYS A 139 -10.17 -9.71 -4.39
CA LYS A 139 -9.82 -8.33 -3.98
C LYS A 139 -8.82 -7.66 -4.92
N GLU A 140 -7.96 -8.44 -5.58
CA GLU A 140 -7.09 -7.94 -6.65
C GLU A 140 -7.87 -7.56 -7.91
N LEU A 141 -9.11 -8.00 -8.08
CA LEU A 141 -9.98 -7.60 -9.18
C LEU A 141 -10.95 -6.48 -8.79
N GLU A 142 -11.09 -6.16 -7.51
CA GLU A 142 -11.86 -4.99 -7.06
C GLU A 142 -11.30 -3.71 -7.70
N ASP A 143 -12.20 -2.82 -8.10
CA ASP A 143 -11.90 -1.55 -8.78
C ASP A 143 -11.33 -1.65 -10.21
N ILE A 144 -11.29 -2.82 -10.83
CA ILE A 144 -10.96 -2.94 -12.27
C ILE A 144 -11.92 -2.12 -13.13
N ASP A 145 -13.21 -2.13 -12.81
CA ASP A 145 -14.21 -1.35 -13.55
C ASP A 145 -13.92 0.16 -13.53
N LYS A 146 -13.42 0.69 -12.40
CA LYS A 146 -13.02 2.10 -12.30
C LYS A 146 -11.85 2.39 -13.24
N LEU A 147 -10.87 1.49 -13.29
CA LEU A 147 -9.72 1.60 -14.20
C LEU A 147 -10.14 1.51 -15.68
N LEU A 148 -11.02 0.55 -16.03
CA LEU A 148 -11.53 0.38 -17.39
C LEU A 148 -12.32 1.62 -17.84
N ASN A 149 -13.16 2.17 -16.96
CA ASN A 149 -13.87 3.41 -17.23
C ASN A 149 -12.91 4.59 -17.46
N TYR A 150 -11.86 4.72 -16.65
CA TYR A 150 -10.84 5.74 -16.85
C TYR A 150 -10.12 5.57 -18.19
N LEU A 151 -9.67 4.35 -18.51
CA LEU A 151 -9.00 4.02 -19.78
C LEU A 151 -9.87 4.31 -21.01
N SER A 152 -11.18 4.07 -20.92
CA SER A 152 -12.12 4.36 -22.01
C SER A 152 -12.19 5.86 -22.35
N ARG A 153 -11.99 6.74 -21.36
CA ARG A 153 -11.95 8.19 -21.55
C ARG A 153 -10.68 8.66 -22.25
N LEU A 154 -9.62 7.87 -22.23
CA LEU A 154 -8.33 8.21 -22.86
C LEU A 154 -8.29 7.91 -24.36
N ARG A 155 -9.26 7.14 -24.86
CA ARG A 155 -9.37 6.75 -26.28
C ARG A 155 -10.23 7.72 -27.11
N LYS A 156 -10.84 8.72 -26.46
CA LYS A 156 -11.61 9.79 -27.13
C LYS A 156 -10.73 11.02 -27.31
#